data_AF-A0AA39KYL5-F1
#
_entry.id   AF-A0AA39KYL5-F1
#
_cell.length_a   1.000
_cell.length_b   1.000
_cell.length_c   1.000
_cell.angle_alpha   90.00
_cell.angle_beta   90.00
_cell.angle_gamma   90.00
#
_symmetry.space_group_name_H-M   'P 1'
#
loop_
_entity.id
_entity.type
_entity.pdbx_description
1 polymer ?
#
loop_
_entity_poly.entity_id
_entity_poly.type
_entity_poly.pdbx_seq_one_letter_code
_entity_poly.pdbx_strand_id
1 'polypeptide(L)'
;MSIGSIEDLKIFIKKEINNAKRSILYDLEQKINTIKIEISRRTEEIAPLDPWTIVGEFLPAMEINKFLEFNEMLTTDSEKQEALKLIFRLETIGSKNYEADITEILKKLIGKDVQLLYSGCCRMVNGVGKKNFSATRFYKIMNDFILSKYSQSMEKLKVIHVTSKFLSGAKDREGGRSQRSKKD
;
A
#
# COMPACT_ATOMS: atom_id res chain seq x y z
N MET A 1 14.06 15.53 -40.04
CA MET A 1 13.79 15.05 -38.67
C MET A 1 14.31 16.09 -37.70
N SER A 2 13.45 16.66 -36.86
CA SER A 2 13.79 17.72 -35.89
C SER A 2 14.52 17.13 -34.69
N ILE A 3 15.55 17.81 -34.19
CA ILE A 3 16.33 17.43 -33.00
C ILE A 3 15.41 17.18 -31.77
N GLY A 4 14.26 17.87 -31.70
CA GLY A 4 13.26 17.65 -30.65
C GLY A 4 12.66 16.23 -30.64
N SER A 5 12.44 15.62 -31.82
CA SER A 5 11.85 14.28 -31.89
C SER A 5 12.82 13.18 -31.42
N ILE A 6 14.12 13.42 -31.50
CA ILE A 6 15.15 12.48 -31.03
C ILE A 6 15.27 12.55 -29.51
N GLU A 7 15.15 13.74 -28.92
CA GLU A 7 15.22 13.90 -27.47
C GLU A 7 13.98 13.35 -26.77
N ASP A 8 12.79 13.56 -27.34
CA ASP A 8 11.55 12.93 -26.86
C ASP A 8 11.63 11.40 -26.90
N LEU A 9 12.23 10.85 -27.96
CA LEU A 9 12.44 9.41 -28.10
C LEU A 9 13.39 8.88 -27.01
N LYS A 10 14.46 9.60 -26.68
CA LYS A 10 15.39 9.23 -25.60
C LYS A 10 14.71 9.23 -24.24
N ILE A 11 13.89 10.26 -23.96
CA ILE A 11 13.15 10.37 -22.70
C ILE A 11 12.18 9.20 -22.57
N PHE A 12 11.45 8.88 -23.64
CA PHE A 12 10.54 7.74 -23.68
C PHE A 12 11.27 6.42 -23.43
N ILE A 13 12.34 6.13 -24.18
CA ILE A 13 13.13 4.90 -24.03
C ILE A 13 13.69 4.78 -22.61
N LYS A 14 14.23 5.87 -22.03
CA LYS A 14 14.78 5.86 -20.67
C LYS A 14 13.70 5.57 -19.63
N LYS A 15 12.47 6.07 -19.83
CA LYS A 15 11.33 5.76 -18.97
C LYS A 15 10.97 4.28 -19.05
N GLU A 16 10.87 3.72 -20.24
CA GLU A 16 10.55 2.30 -20.44
C GLU A 16 11.62 1.36 -19.86
N ILE A 17 12.90 1.69 -20.03
CA ILE A 17 14.01 0.93 -19.40
C ILE A 17 13.89 0.96 -17.88
N ASN A 18 13.60 2.13 -17.30
CA ASN A 18 13.44 2.25 -15.85
C ASN A 18 12.22 1.48 -15.33
N ASN A 19 11.13 1.45 -16.08
CA ASN A 19 9.95 0.67 -15.75
C ASN A 19 10.25 -0.83 -15.81
N ALA A 20 10.89 -1.29 -16.88
CA ALA A 20 11.31 -2.68 -17.03
C ALA A 20 12.27 -3.10 -15.91
N LYS A 21 13.26 -2.27 -15.59
CA LYS A 21 14.20 -2.50 -14.48
C LYS A 21 13.46 -2.68 -13.14
N ARG A 22 12.52 -1.78 -12.83
CA ARG A 22 11.72 -1.87 -11.58
C ARG A 22 10.88 -3.15 -11.55
N SER A 23 10.28 -3.51 -12.69
CA SER A 23 9.48 -4.73 -12.81
C SER A 23 10.30 -6.00 -12.61
N ILE A 24 11.48 -6.09 -13.25
CA ILE A 24 12.40 -7.23 -13.09
C ILE A 24 12.86 -7.34 -11.64
N LEU A 25 13.25 -6.22 -11.03
CA LEU A 25 13.65 -6.21 -9.62
C LEU A 25 12.52 -6.70 -8.71
N TYR A 26 11.28 -6.26 -8.97
CA TYR A 26 10.12 -6.72 -8.22
C TYR A 26 9.87 -8.22 -8.40
N ASP A 27 9.90 -8.74 -9.63
CA ASP A 27 9.69 -10.17 -9.91
C ASP A 27 10.78 -11.05 -9.28
N LEU A 28 12.04 -10.61 -9.33
CA LEU A 28 13.14 -11.27 -8.63
C LEU A 28 12.92 -11.27 -7.12
N GLU A 29 12.48 -10.15 -6.55
CA GLU A 29 12.19 -10.07 -5.13
C GLU A 29 11.01 -10.97 -4.73
N GLN A 30 9.98 -11.12 -5.59
CA GLN A 30 8.89 -12.07 -5.39
C GLN A 30 9.44 -13.49 -5.35
N LYS A 31 10.21 -13.89 -6.37
CA LYS A 31 10.81 -15.23 -6.47
C LYS A 31 11.71 -15.53 -5.27
N ILE A 32 12.55 -14.58 -4.85
CA ILE A 32 13.41 -14.74 -3.67
C ILE A 32 12.57 -14.94 -2.41
N ASN A 33 11.50 -14.16 -2.21
CA ASN A 33 10.65 -14.33 -1.03
C ASN A 33 9.88 -15.65 -1.04
N THR A 34 9.37 -16.09 -2.20
CA THR A 34 8.78 -17.42 -2.34
C THR A 34 9.78 -18.51 -1.99
N ILE A 35 11.02 -18.40 -2.47
CA ILE A 35 12.09 -19.35 -2.15
C ILE A 35 12.43 -19.33 -0.66
N LYS A 36 12.54 -18.14 -0.03
CA LYS A 36 12.79 -18.02 1.41
C LYS A 36 11.70 -18.73 2.22
N ILE A 37 10.43 -18.49 1.89
CA ILE A 37 9.28 -19.15 2.55
C ILE A 37 9.38 -20.67 2.39
N GLU A 38 9.67 -21.17 1.18
CA GLU A 38 9.78 -22.60 0.91
C GLU A 38 11.01 -23.24 1.58
N ILE A 39 12.12 -22.52 1.72
CA ILE A 39 13.30 -22.96 2.48
C ILE A 39 12.98 -23.01 3.97
N SER A 40 12.38 -21.95 4.52
CA SER A 40 11.95 -21.91 5.92
C SER A 40 10.93 -22.99 6.28
N ARG A 41 10.17 -23.48 5.31
CA ARG A 41 9.27 -24.64 5.49
C ARG A 41 10.02 -25.98 5.56
N ARG A 42 11.24 -26.05 5.01
CA ARG A 42 12.07 -27.28 4.93
C ARG A 42 13.08 -27.42 6.06
N THR A 43 13.56 -26.30 6.61
CA THR A 43 14.41 -26.28 7.81
C THR A 43 13.54 -25.95 9.01
N GLU A 44 13.40 -26.89 9.96
CA GLU A 44 12.77 -26.66 11.27
C GLU A 44 13.58 -25.68 12.17
N GLU A 45 14.59 -25.00 11.63
CA GLU A 45 15.43 -24.06 12.35
C GLU A 45 15.13 -22.61 11.92
N ILE A 46 14.53 -21.88 12.86
CA ILE A 46 14.19 -20.45 12.84
C ILE A 46 13.18 -20.10 11.73
N ALA A 47 11.89 -20.22 12.07
CA ALA A 47 10.84 -19.59 11.29
C ALA A 47 11.21 -18.10 11.05
N PRO A 48 11.17 -17.60 9.80
CA PRO A 48 11.51 -16.23 9.50
C PRO A 48 10.64 -15.35 10.38
N LEU A 49 11.28 -14.44 11.12
CA LEU A 49 10.60 -13.57 12.08
C LEU A 49 9.40 -12.94 11.39
N ASP A 50 8.21 -13.22 11.91
CA ASP A 50 6.95 -12.77 11.33
C ASP A 50 7.04 -11.24 11.15
N PRO A 51 6.86 -10.70 9.92
CA PRO A 51 6.96 -9.26 9.71
C PRO A 51 6.00 -8.46 10.60
N TRP A 52 4.91 -9.07 11.07
CA TRP A 52 4.04 -8.46 12.07
C TRP A 52 4.76 -8.25 13.42
N THR A 53 5.63 -9.17 13.83
CA THR A 53 6.47 -9.03 15.03
C THR A 53 7.49 -7.89 14.89
N ILE A 54 8.04 -7.68 13.70
CA ILE A 54 8.99 -6.58 13.43
C ILE A 54 8.28 -5.22 13.44
N VAL A 55 7.06 -5.17 12.89
CA VAL A 55 6.22 -3.98 12.95
C VAL A 55 5.73 -3.71 14.37
N GLY A 56 5.60 -4.74 15.22
CA GLY A 56 5.28 -4.65 16.65
C GLY A 56 3.78 -4.75 16.96
N GLU A 57 3.38 -4.54 18.23
CA GLU A 57 1.98 -4.57 18.74
C GLU A 57 1.01 -3.55 18.11
N PHE A 58 1.42 -2.92 17.01
CA PHE A 58 0.67 -1.90 16.35
C PHE A 58 -0.46 -2.47 15.47
N LEU A 59 -0.62 -3.78 15.24
CA LEU A 59 -1.56 -4.26 14.20
C LEU A 59 -2.33 -5.55 14.54
N PRO A 60 -3.60 -5.74 14.07
CA PRO A 60 -4.34 -5.02 13.01
C PRO A 60 -5.36 -3.97 13.49
N ALA A 61 -5.79 -3.09 12.56
CA ALA A 61 -6.74 -1.97 12.76
C ALA A 61 -6.28 -0.89 13.75
N MET A 62 -5.09 -0.32 13.53
CA MET A 62 -4.47 0.70 14.38
C MET A 62 -5.45 1.78 14.84
N GLU A 63 -5.49 1.99 16.16
CA GLU A 63 -5.96 3.23 16.75
C GLU A 63 -5.09 4.40 16.32
N ILE A 64 -5.63 5.60 16.48
CA ILE A 64 -5.03 6.82 15.95
C ILE A 64 -3.61 7.11 16.48
N ASN A 65 -3.36 6.92 17.77
CA ASN A 65 -2.07 7.20 18.39
C ASN A 65 -1.00 6.21 17.89
N LYS A 66 -1.38 4.93 17.83
CA LYS A 66 -0.56 3.85 17.27
C LYS A 66 -0.19 4.10 15.81
N PHE A 67 -1.14 4.57 15.01
CA PHE A 67 -0.86 4.93 13.61
C PHE A 67 0.10 6.12 13.49
N LEU A 68 -0.05 7.15 14.32
CA LEU A 68 0.83 8.33 14.29
C LEU A 68 2.26 7.97 14.67
N GLU A 69 2.45 7.21 15.74
CA GLU A 69 3.75 6.73 16.19
C GLU A 69 4.41 5.86 15.12
N PHE A 70 3.69 4.87 14.61
CA PHE A 70 4.20 4.00 13.56
C PHE A 70 4.56 4.78 12.29
N ASN A 71 3.71 5.71 11.85
CA ASN A 71 3.99 6.52 10.68
C ASN A 71 5.25 7.40 10.86
N GLU A 72 5.53 7.86 12.07
CA GLU A 72 6.76 8.59 12.38
C GLU A 72 7.98 7.67 12.33
N MET A 73 7.92 6.47 12.93
CA MET A 73 9.01 5.49 12.87
C MET A 73 9.40 5.13 11.43
N LEU A 74 8.42 5.02 10.52
CA LEU A 74 8.66 4.74 9.09
C LEU A 74 9.50 5.79 8.36
N THR A 75 9.76 6.96 8.96
CA THR A 75 10.60 8.00 8.35
C THR A 75 12.08 7.62 8.37
N THR A 76 12.53 6.88 9.40
CA THR A 76 13.94 6.57 9.64
C THR A 76 14.22 5.07 9.77
N ASP A 77 13.26 4.27 10.23
CA ASP A 77 13.45 2.85 10.48
C ASP A 77 13.29 2.05 9.17
N SER A 78 14.41 1.64 8.57
CA SER A 78 14.41 0.86 7.33
C SER A 78 13.89 -0.56 7.53
N GLU A 79 14.12 -1.16 8.70
CA GLU A 79 13.69 -2.54 9.01
C GLU A 79 12.16 -2.61 9.05
N LYS A 80 11.51 -1.66 9.73
CA LYS A 80 10.04 -1.54 9.75
C LYS A 80 9.46 -1.23 8.37
N GLN A 81 10.17 -0.45 7.55
CA GLN A 81 9.75 -0.19 6.17
C GLN A 81 9.75 -1.47 5.33
N GLU A 82 10.78 -2.31 5.45
CA GLU A 82 10.86 -3.58 4.71
C GLU A 82 9.85 -4.61 5.24
N ALA A 83 9.67 -4.69 6.56
CA ALA A 83 8.64 -5.55 7.16
C ALA A 83 7.23 -5.15 6.69
N LEU A 84 6.93 -3.85 6.63
CA LEU A 84 5.65 -3.35 6.12
C LEU A 84 5.43 -3.71 4.64
N LYS A 85 6.46 -3.60 3.79
CA LYS A 85 6.38 -4.04 2.39
C LYS A 85 6.17 -5.55 2.28
N LEU A 86 6.78 -6.34 3.17
CA LEU A 86 6.57 -7.78 3.21
C LEU A 86 5.12 -8.12 3.58
N ILE A 87 4.52 -7.40 4.55
CA ILE A 87 3.10 -7.49 4.85
C ILE A 87 2.25 -7.19 3.62
N PHE A 88 2.48 -6.06 2.93
CA PHE A 88 1.72 -5.73 1.72
C PHE A 88 1.80 -6.84 0.66
N ARG A 89 2.97 -7.49 0.54
CA ARG A 89 3.18 -8.61 -0.37
C ARG A 89 2.37 -9.83 0.01
N LEU A 90 2.41 -10.23 1.29
CA LEU A 90 1.63 -11.35 1.81
C LEU A 90 0.13 -11.12 1.64
N GLU A 91 -0.34 -9.90 1.90
CA GLU A 91 -1.76 -9.54 1.81
C GLU A 91 -2.32 -9.45 0.40
N THR A 92 -1.44 -9.37 -0.59
CA THR A 92 -1.84 -9.21 -2.00
C THR A 92 -1.36 -10.36 -2.87
N ILE A 93 -0.85 -11.43 -2.26
CA ILE A 93 -0.26 -12.55 -3.00
C ILE A 93 -1.29 -13.18 -3.94
N GLY A 94 -0.89 -13.44 -5.18
CA GLY A 94 -1.76 -14.01 -6.23
C GLY A 94 -2.82 -13.06 -6.80
N SER A 95 -3.06 -11.90 -6.18
CA SER A 95 -4.01 -10.91 -6.71
C SER A 95 -3.45 -10.18 -7.93
N LYS A 96 -4.35 -9.86 -8.85
CA LYS A 96 -4.10 -9.06 -10.07
C LYS A 96 -4.97 -7.81 -10.11
N ASN A 97 -5.63 -7.44 -9.01
CA ASN A 97 -6.51 -6.29 -8.93
C ASN A 97 -5.96 -5.27 -7.91
N TYR A 98 -5.40 -4.17 -8.42
CA TYR A 98 -4.78 -3.16 -7.56
C TYR A 98 -5.78 -2.45 -6.65
N GLU A 99 -7.05 -2.29 -7.06
CA GLU A 99 -8.06 -1.65 -6.21
C GLU A 99 -8.43 -2.53 -5.02
N ALA A 100 -8.56 -3.84 -5.27
CA ALA A 100 -8.81 -4.83 -4.23
C ALA A 100 -7.64 -4.90 -3.25
N ASP A 101 -6.40 -4.91 -3.76
CA ASP A 101 -5.17 -4.95 -2.97
C ASP A 101 -5.02 -3.73 -2.05
N ILE A 102 -5.22 -2.52 -2.59
CA ILE A 102 -5.19 -1.29 -1.79
C ILE A 102 -6.23 -1.38 -0.67
N THR A 103 -7.43 -1.85 -1.00
CA THR A 103 -8.52 -1.97 -0.02
C THR A 103 -8.18 -2.98 1.06
N GLU A 104 -7.58 -4.11 0.72
CA GLU A 104 -7.21 -5.16 1.68
C GLU A 104 -6.10 -4.70 2.63
N ILE A 105 -5.04 -4.11 2.07
CA ILE A 105 -3.94 -3.50 2.84
C ILE A 105 -4.51 -2.48 3.84
N LEU A 106 -5.33 -1.54 3.36
CA LEU A 106 -5.90 -0.50 4.21
C LEU A 106 -6.87 -1.09 5.25
N LYS A 107 -7.64 -2.12 4.90
CA LYS A 107 -8.56 -2.76 5.85
C LYS A 107 -7.83 -3.38 7.03
N LYS A 108 -6.74 -4.10 6.77
CA LYS A 108 -5.97 -4.77 7.83
C LYS A 108 -5.20 -3.79 8.69
N LEU A 109 -4.71 -2.70 8.11
CA LEU A 109 -3.76 -1.84 8.78
C LEU A 109 -4.39 -0.58 9.38
N ILE A 110 -5.46 -0.06 8.77
CA ILE A 110 -6.06 1.22 9.14
C ILE A 110 -7.38 0.97 9.89
N GLY A 111 -7.39 1.34 11.17
CA GLY A 111 -8.56 1.36 12.03
C GLY A 111 -9.57 2.46 11.66
N LYS A 112 -10.78 2.36 12.21
CA LYS A 112 -11.90 3.28 11.93
C LYS A 112 -11.56 4.73 12.29
N ASP A 113 -10.83 4.96 13.38
CA ASP A 113 -10.51 6.31 13.85
C ASP A 113 -9.55 7.04 12.92
N VAL A 114 -8.55 6.32 12.41
CA VAL A 114 -7.65 6.85 11.37
C VAL A 114 -8.44 7.17 10.10
N GLN A 115 -9.37 6.30 9.72
CA GLN A 115 -10.27 6.51 8.57
C GLN A 115 -11.15 7.76 8.73
N LEU A 116 -11.60 8.05 9.95
CA LEU A 116 -12.38 9.25 10.28
C LEU A 116 -11.52 10.52 10.26
N LEU A 117 -10.29 10.47 10.78
CA LEU A 117 -9.40 11.64 10.86
C LEU A 117 -8.81 12.05 9.50
N TYR A 118 -8.52 11.07 8.63
CA TYR A 118 -7.78 11.31 7.39
C TYR A 118 -8.67 11.35 6.14
N SER A 119 -8.18 12.06 5.13
CA SER A 119 -8.70 12.07 3.76
C SER A 119 -7.56 11.90 2.77
N GLY A 120 -7.83 11.44 1.55
CA GLY A 120 -6.76 11.21 0.58
C GLY A 120 -5.96 12.46 0.24
N CYS A 121 -6.61 13.61 -0.01
CA CYS A 121 -5.93 14.86 -0.40
C CYS A 121 -6.53 16.10 0.29
N CYS A 122 -6.56 16.15 1.62
CA CYS A 122 -7.13 17.28 2.40
C CYS A 122 -8.52 17.71 1.92
N ARG A 123 -9.55 16.91 2.20
CA ARG A 123 -10.94 17.34 2.01
C ARG A 123 -11.48 17.95 3.30
N MET A 124 -12.04 19.15 3.21
CA MET A 124 -12.95 19.65 4.23
C MET A 124 -14.25 18.84 4.16
N VAL A 125 -14.65 18.26 5.29
CA VAL A 125 -15.96 17.60 5.41
C VAL A 125 -16.68 18.26 6.59
N ASN A 126 -17.83 18.87 6.33
CA ASN A 126 -18.66 19.54 7.34
C ASN A 126 -17.88 20.61 8.16
N GLY A 127 -17.05 21.42 7.51
CA GLY A 127 -16.31 22.52 8.16
C GLY A 127 -15.09 22.09 8.97
N VAL A 128 -14.86 20.78 9.18
CA VAL A 128 -13.66 20.26 9.84
C VAL A 128 -12.69 19.70 8.80
N GLY A 129 -11.47 20.23 8.77
CA GLY A 129 -10.42 19.77 7.86
C GLY A 129 -9.87 18.42 8.29
N LYS A 130 -10.03 17.39 7.44
CA LYS A 130 -9.37 16.10 7.66
C LYS A 130 -7.89 16.18 7.28
N LYS A 131 -7.05 15.42 8.00
CA LYS A 131 -5.60 15.36 7.71
C LYS A 131 -5.33 14.72 6.34
N ASN A 132 -4.17 15.06 5.75
CA ASN A 132 -3.74 14.52 4.46
C ASN A 132 -3.14 13.12 4.61
N PHE A 133 -3.82 12.09 4.12
CA PHE A 133 -3.30 10.73 4.13
C PHE A 133 -2.18 10.55 3.11
N SER A 134 -2.26 11.21 1.94
CA SER A 134 -1.22 11.06 0.91
C SER A 134 0.14 11.62 1.33
N ALA A 135 0.16 12.49 2.35
CA ALA A 135 1.38 13.03 2.91
C ALA A 135 2.10 12.05 3.86
N THR A 136 1.39 11.04 4.37
CA THR A 136 1.94 10.07 5.33
C THR A 136 3.03 9.23 4.69
N ARG A 137 4.01 8.82 5.51
CA ARG A 137 5.09 7.93 5.07
C ARG A 137 4.54 6.54 4.76
N PHE A 138 3.58 6.07 5.55
CA PHE A 138 2.81 4.87 5.27
C PHE A 138 2.23 4.87 3.85
N TYR A 139 1.50 5.92 3.47
CA TYR A 139 0.90 6.01 2.14
C TYR A 139 1.96 5.98 1.04
N LYS A 140 3.07 6.70 1.21
CA LYS A 140 4.15 6.73 0.22
C LYS A 140 4.73 5.34 -0.03
N ILE A 141 5.00 4.58 1.04
CA ILE A 141 5.51 3.21 0.94
C ILE A 141 4.48 2.29 0.26
N MET A 142 3.19 2.40 0.62
CA MET A 142 2.12 1.63 -0.03
C MET A 142 1.98 1.99 -1.51
N ASN A 143 2.00 3.27 -1.84
CA ASN A 143 1.91 3.76 -3.21
C ASN A 143 3.07 3.21 -4.06
N ASP A 144 4.30 3.29 -3.56
CA ASP A 144 5.48 2.78 -4.25
C ASP A 144 5.40 1.26 -4.44
N PHE A 145 4.93 0.52 -3.42
CA PHE A 145 4.69 -0.91 -3.53
C PHE A 145 3.67 -1.24 -4.62
N ILE A 146 2.51 -0.58 -4.65
CA ILE A 146 1.46 -0.83 -5.63
C ILE A 146 1.93 -0.49 -7.05
N LEU A 147 2.59 0.67 -7.23
CA LEU A 147 3.14 1.06 -8.53
C LEU A 147 4.18 0.05 -9.02
N SER A 148 4.99 -0.52 -8.12
CA SER A 148 5.97 -1.55 -8.45
C SER A 148 5.29 -2.87 -8.86
N LYS A 149 4.36 -3.35 -8.02
CA LYS A 149 3.60 -4.59 -8.25
C LYS A 149 2.86 -4.60 -9.57
N TYR A 150 2.27 -3.48 -9.94
CA TYR A 150 1.43 -3.32 -11.13
C TYR A 150 2.14 -2.60 -12.28
N SER A 151 3.47 -2.54 -12.25
CA SER A 151 4.28 -1.80 -13.23
C SER A 151 4.11 -2.26 -14.69
N GLN A 152 3.69 -3.51 -14.91
CA GLN A 152 3.42 -4.07 -16.24
C GLN A 152 1.97 -3.84 -16.70
N SER A 153 1.10 -3.30 -15.85
CA SER A 153 -0.25 -2.97 -16.26
C SER A 153 -0.23 -1.81 -17.24
N MET A 154 -0.96 -1.93 -18.35
CA MET A 154 -1.22 -0.80 -19.25
C MET A 154 -2.22 0.20 -18.64
N GLU A 155 -2.85 -0.14 -17.51
CA GLU A 155 -3.80 0.71 -16.83
C GLU A 155 -3.11 1.83 -16.03
N LYS A 156 -3.62 3.06 -16.17
CA LYS A 156 -3.23 4.17 -15.31
C LYS A 156 -3.81 3.95 -13.90
N LEU A 157 -2.97 3.46 -12.99
CA LEU A 157 -3.32 3.19 -11.59
C LEU A 157 -3.79 4.46 -10.88
N LYS A 158 -4.98 4.42 -10.27
CA LYS A 158 -5.55 5.54 -9.51
C LYS A 158 -5.45 5.31 -8.00
N VAL A 159 -4.24 5.03 -7.50
CA VAL A 159 -4.00 4.65 -6.09
C VAL A 159 -4.67 5.60 -5.10
N ILE A 160 -4.46 6.91 -5.27
CA ILE A 160 -5.04 7.93 -4.39
C ILE A 160 -6.56 7.96 -4.41
N HIS A 161 -7.18 7.64 -5.55
CA HIS A 161 -8.63 7.60 -5.69
C HIS A 161 -9.21 6.45 -4.88
N VAL A 162 -8.63 5.25 -5.00
CA VAL A 162 -9.04 4.06 -4.24
C VAL A 162 -8.85 4.30 -2.75
N THR A 163 -7.70 4.84 -2.34
CA THR A 163 -7.44 5.20 -0.95
C THR A 163 -8.44 6.23 -0.42
N SER A 164 -8.77 7.26 -1.22
CA SER A 164 -9.77 8.26 -0.83
C SER A 164 -11.16 7.65 -0.66
N LYS A 165 -11.58 6.77 -1.57
CA LYS A 165 -12.84 6.04 -1.52
C LYS A 165 -12.91 5.18 -0.27
N PHE A 166 -11.84 4.45 0.04
CA PHE A 166 -11.71 3.71 1.28
C PHE A 166 -11.88 4.63 2.49
N LEU A 167 -11.10 5.71 2.61
CA LEU A 167 -11.17 6.63 3.76
C LEU A 167 -12.55 7.29 3.94
N SER A 168 -13.28 7.57 2.84
CA SER A 168 -14.65 8.09 2.94
C SER A 168 -15.68 7.06 3.43
N GLY A 169 -15.39 5.76 3.31
CA GLY A 169 -16.31 4.67 3.64
C GLY A 169 -16.41 4.32 5.12
N ALA A 170 -15.84 5.12 6.04
CA ALA A 170 -15.76 4.78 7.47
C ALA A 170 -17.13 4.50 8.10
N LYS A 171 -18.17 5.23 7.65
CA LYS A 171 -19.55 5.10 8.12
C LYS A 171 -20.22 3.77 7.72
N ASP A 172 -19.76 3.13 6.65
CA ASP A 172 -20.39 1.93 6.09
C ASP A 172 -19.73 0.62 6.56
N ARG A 173 -18.59 0.73 7.26
CA ARG A 173 -17.70 -0.40 7.58
C ARG A 173 -18.23 -1.34 8.66
N GLU A 174 -19.21 -0.90 9.46
CA GLU A 174 -19.95 -1.70 10.46
C GLU A 174 -21.31 -2.19 9.94
N GLY A 175 -21.47 -2.35 8.62
CA GLY A 175 -22.72 -2.87 8.05
C GLY A 175 -23.84 -1.84 7.95
N GLY A 176 -23.54 -0.54 8.12
CA GLY A 176 -24.52 0.55 8.00
C GLY A 176 -25.19 0.63 6.61
N ARG A 177 -24.58 0.04 5.58
CA ARG A 177 -25.19 -0.12 4.24
C ARG A 177 -26.16 -1.31 4.20
N SER A 178 -25.75 -2.46 4.74
CA SER A 178 -26.60 -3.67 4.87
C SER A 178 -27.79 -3.47 5.81
N GLN A 179 -27.70 -2.54 6.77
CA GLN A 179 -28.82 -2.15 7.63
C GLN A 179 -29.80 -1.20 6.92
N ARG A 180 -29.33 -0.38 5.97
CA ARG A 180 -30.20 0.47 5.14
C ARG A 180 -30.96 -0.33 4.10
N SER A 181 -30.31 -1.30 3.45
CA SER A 181 -30.96 -2.19 2.48
C SER A 181 -31.90 -3.23 3.11
N LYS A 182 -31.97 -3.32 4.45
CA LYS A 182 -32.91 -4.19 5.18
C LYS A 182 -34.09 -3.40 5.77
N LYS A 183 -34.13 -2.08 5.58
CA LYS A 183 -35.16 -1.18 6.11
C LYS A 183 -36.08 -0.61 5.02
N ASP A 184 -35.87 -1.00 3.77
CA ASP A 184 -36.76 -0.79 2.63
C ASP A 184 -37.34 -2.15 2.20
#